data_AF-A0A072VMC0-F1
#
_entry.id   AF-A0A072VMC0-F1
#
_cell.length_a   1.000
_cell.length_b   1.000
_cell.length_c   1.000
_cell.angle_alpha   90.00
_cell.angle_beta   90.00
_cell.angle_gamma   90.00
#
_symmetry.space_group_name_H-M   'P 1'
#
loop_
_entity.id
_entity.type
_entity.pdbx_description
1 polymer ?
#
loop_
_entity_poly.entity_id
_entity_poly.type
_entity_poly.pdbx_seq_one_letter_code
_entity_poly.pdbx_strand_id
1 'polypeptide(L)' 'MSDLVARTGRHQQHYEDVYRLIAGCVPFRYKSCDNDSSSEKIVEVLMINSPSGQGVLFPKGGWENN' A
#
# COMPACT_ATOMS: atom_id res chain seq x y z
N MET A 1 -15.32 21.43 -18.93
CA MET A 1 -14.74 20.39 -18.06
C MET A 1 -13.42 20.00 -18.67
N SER A 2 -12.31 20.20 -17.98
CA SER A 2 -10.98 19.81 -18.45
C SER A 2 -10.82 18.31 -18.24
N ASP A 3 -10.57 17.55 -19.29
CA ASP A 3 -10.31 16.12 -19.18
C ASP A 3 -9.08 15.89 -18.30
N LEU A 4 -9.24 15.07 -17.26
CA LEU A 4 -8.14 14.60 -16.43
C LEU A 4 -7.31 13.60 -17.23
N VAL A 5 -6.33 14.10 -17.99
CA VAL A 5 -5.41 13.23 -18.72
C VAL A 5 -4.45 12.56 -17.73
N ALA A 6 -4.59 11.24 -17.59
CA ALA A 6 -3.67 10.46 -16.77
C ALA A 6 -2.24 10.50 -17.34
N ARG A 7 -1.22 10.54 -16.48
CA ARG A 7 0.19 10.40 -16.91
C ARG A 7 0.40 9.04 -17.58
N THR A 8 1.41 8.92 -18.46
CA THR A 8 1.77 7.66 -19.13
C THR A 8 1.80 6.48 -18.14
N GLY A 9 1.11 5.39 -18.47
CA GLY A 9 0.98 4.21 -17.59
C GLY A 9 -0.07 4.32 -16.48
N ARG A 10 -0.89 5.37 -16.42
CA ARG A 10 -1.94 5.57 -15.39
C ARG A 10 -3.36 5.62 -15.94
N HIS A 11 -3.54 5.19 -17.18
CA HIS A 11 -4.84 5.18 -17.87
C HIS A 11 -5.88 4.27 -17.19
N GLN A 12 -5.44 3.32 -16.35
CA GLN A 12 -6.31 2.45 -15.58
C GLN A 12 -6.62 2.96 -14.15
N GLN A 13 -6.17 4.16 -13.76
CA GLN A 13 -6.46 4.67 -12.41
C GLN A 13 -7.95 4.99 -12.24
N HIS A 14 -8.52 4.55 -11.11
CA HIS A 14 -9.92 4.79 -10.76
C HIS A 14 -10.09 6.17 -10.09
N TYR A 15 -11.12 6.92 -10.52
CA TYR A 15 -11.47 8.23 -9.97
C TYR A 15 -12.97 8.28 -9.63
N GLU A 16 -13.30 8.91 -8.51
CA GLU A 16 -14.67 9.20 -8.06
C GLU A 16 -14.72 10.68 -7.66
N ASP A 17 -15.64 11.46 -8.25
CA ASP A 17 -15.77 12.91 -8.01
C ASP A 17 -14.45 13.69 -8.05
N VAL A 18 -13.61 13.45 -9.06
CA VAL A 18 -12.26 14.07 -9.24
C VAL A 18 -11.20 13.54 -8.26
N TYR A 19 -11.55 12.71 -7.28
CA TYR A 19 -10.61 12.09 -6.36
C TYR A 19 -10.07 10.78 -6.91
N ARG A 20 -8.75 10.60 -6.83
CA ARG A 20 -8.12 9.33 -7.20
C ARG A 20 -8.26 8.33 -6.07
N LEU A 21 -8.89 7.20 -6.37
CA LEU A 21 -9.01 6.09 -5.43
C LEU A 21 -7.75 5.22 -5.47
N ILE A 22 -7.30 4.80 -4.28
CA ILE A 22 -6.09 4.02 -4.06
C ILE A 22 -6.42 2.90 -3.08
N ALA A 23 -6.00 1.68 -3.41
CA ALA A 23 -6.07 0.54 -2.52
C ALA A 23 -4.68 0.28 -1.92
N GLY A 24 -4.64 -0.23 -0.70
CA GLY A 24 -3.39 -0.61 -0.05
C GLY A 24 -3.64 -1.67 1.01
N CYS A 25 -2.57 -2.10 1.67
CA CYS A 25 -2.65 -3.08 2.74
C CYS A 25 -1.65 -2.76 3.85
N VAL A 26 -1.89 -3.31 5.04
CA VAL A 26 -0.92 -3.37 6.14
C VAL A 26 -0.47 -4.82 6.26
N PRO A 27 0.54 -5.25 5.50
CA PRO A 27 1.03 -6.63 5.55
C PRO A 27 1.74 -6.88 6.87
N PHE A 28 1.35 -7.93 7.58
CA PHE A 28 1.96 -8.29 8.86
C PHE A 28 2.20 -9.80 9.00
N ARG A 29 3.10 -10.15 9.91
CA ARG A 29 3.38 -11.52 10.34
C ARG A 29 3.62 -11.54 11.86
N TYR A 30 3.24 -12.62 12.51
CA TYR A 30 3.70 -12.91 13.87
C TYR A 30 5.09 -13.51 13.85
N LYS A 31 6.00 -12.97 14.65
CA LYS A 31 7.32 -13.57 14.85
C LYS A 31 7.17 -14.84 15.70
N SER A 32 7.65 -15.98 15.18
CA SER A 32 7.73 -17.19 15.99
C SER A 32 8.82 -16.99 17.05
N CYS A 33 8.45 -17.05 18.32
CA CYS A 33 9.39 -17.12 19.43
C CYS A 33 9.51 -18.59 19.82
N ASP A 34 10.59 -19.23 19.39
CA ASP A 34 10.78 -20.68 19.55
C ASP A 34 10.96 -21.15 21.01
N ASN A 35 10.92 -20.25 22.02
CA ASN A 35 11.43 -20.57 23.35
C ASN A 35 10.65 -20.06 24.57
N ASP A 36 9.42 -19.57 24.50
CA ASP A 36 8.74 -19.21 25.76
C ASP A 36 7.23 -19.42 25.76
N SER A 37 6.78 -20.18 26.77
CA SER A 37 5.40 -20.49 27.14
C SER A 37 4.55 -19.27 27.54
N SER A 38 5.12 -18.06 27.43
CA SER A 38 4.46 -16.77 27.67
C SER A 38 4.84 -15.70 26.63
N SER A 39 5.40 -16.10 25.49
CA SER A 39 5.93 -15.16 24.50
C SER A 39 4.84 -14.23 23.95
N GLU A 40 4.97 -12.93 24.24
CA GLU A 40 4.16 -11.88 23.64
C GLU A 40 4.19 -12.01 22.11
N LYS A 41 3.02 -11.97 21.48
CA LYS A 41 2.92 -12.04 20.02
C LYS A 41 3.50 -10.78 19.41
N ILE A 42 4.79 -10.81 19.05
CA ILE A 42 5.45 -9.72 18.34
C ILE A 42 4.93 -9.69 16.90
N VAL A 43 4.37 -8.54 16.50
CA VAL A 43 3.91 -8.29 15.14
C VAL A 43 5.02 -7.58 14.35
N GLU A 44 5.42 -8.19 13.23
CA GLU A 44 6.27 -7.55 12.23
C GLU A 44 5.39 -7.00 11.10
N VAL A 45 5.65 -5.77 10.67
CA VAL A 45 4.91 -5.12 9.58
C VAL A 45 5.85 -4.82 8.42
N LEU A 46 5.45 -5.17 7.20
CA LEU A 46 6.23 -4.88 6.00
C LEU A 46 5.93 -3.46 5.49
N MET A 47 6.99 -2.67 5.29
CA MET A 47 6.95 -1.35 4.66
C MET A 47 7.85 -1.33 3.42
N ILE A 48 7.57 -0.41 2.50
CA ILE A 48 8.31 -0.21 1.25
C ILE A 48 8.90 1.21 1.18
N ASN A 49 9.99 1.40 0.44
CA ASN A 49 10.55 2.72 0.23
C ASN A 49 9.68 3.57 -0.70
N SER A 50 9.56 4.86 -0.41
CA SER A 50 8.83 5.79 -1.27
C SER A 50 9.58 6.05 -2.59
N PRO A 51 8.92 5.92 -3.76
CA PRO A 51 9.53 6.32 -5.03
C PRO A 51 9.79 7.83 -5.15
N SER A 52 9.16 8.65 -4.31
CA SER A 52 9.16 10.12 -4.44
C SER A 52 10.02 10.84 -3.40
N GLY A 53 10.86 10.14 -2.62
CA GLY A 53 11.77 10.76 -1.67
C GLY A 53 12.06 9.93 -0.42
N GLN A 54 12.53 10.60 0.64
CA GLN A 54 12.82 9.97 1.93
C GLN A 54 11.53 9.57 2.66
N GLY A 55 11.44 8.29 3.04
CA GLY A 55 10.36 7.75 3.85
C GLY A 55 9.99 6.32 3.49
N VAL A 56 9.32 5.66 4.42
CA VAL A 56 8.74 4.33 4.24
C VAL A 56 7.22 4.43 4.19
N LEU A 57 6.59 3.61 3.35
CA LEU A 57 5.16 3.60 3.08
C LEU A 57 4.63 2.18 3.29
N PHE A 58 3.33 2.06 3.54
CA PHE A 58 2.67 0.78 3.31
C PHE A 58 2.45 0.54 1.81
N PRO A 59 2.45 -0.73 1.36
CA PRO A 59 2.13 -1.06 -0.02
C PRO A 59 0.77 -0.52 -0.42
N LYS A 60 0.73 0.20 -1.55
CA LYS A 60 -0.47 0.80 -2.12
C LYS A 60 -0.38 0.92 -3.63
N GLY A 61 -1.52 0.91 -4.31
CA GLY A 61 -1.64 0.98 -5.76
C GLY A 61 -3.00 1.51 -6.22
N GLY A 62 -3.13 1.76 -7.52
CA GLY A 62 -4.45 1.99 -8.13
C GLY A 62 -5.24 0.68 -8.23
N TRP A 63 -6.52 0.79 -8.54
CA TRP A 63 -7.28 -0.34 -9.09
C TRP A 63 -6.99 -0.48 -10.58
N GLU A 64 -6.97 -1.71 -11.08
CA GLU A 64 -7.07 -2.01 -12.51
C GLU A 64 -8.40 -2.75 -12.70
N ASN A 65 -9.13 -2.46 -13.79
CA ASN A 65 -10.30 -3.27 -14.15
C ASN A 65 -9.78 -4.58 -14.77
N ASN A 66 -10.35 -5.71 -14.35
CA ASN A 66 -10.06 -7.04 -14.91
C ASN A 66 -10.12 -7.08 -16.44
#